data_AF-A0A925IDA5-F1
#
_entry.id   AF-A0A925IDA5-F1
#
_cell.length_a   1.000
_cell.length_b   1.000
_cell.length_c   1.000
_cell.angle_alpha   90.00
_cell.angle_beta   90.00
_cell.angle_gamma   90.00
#
_symmetry.space_group_name_H-M   'P 1'
#
loop_
_entity.id
_entity.type
_entity.pdbx_description
1 polymer ?
#
loop_
_entity_poly.entity_id
_entity_poly.type
_entity_poly.pdbx_seq_one_letter_code
_entity_poly.pdbx_strand_id
1 'polypeptide(L)'
;WLEGVDLLNLTPQRIPDFDEVSERLQELVGWELVSTDVIFSDGQDWFEHLARRQFLITEYIRERKDLDYTPLPDIWHDTFGHLPWMANQRYADYIEQFAHHALKFSKQERKSLGSMWWYTIEFGFMMEHGEMKAFGAGLMSSPGELMNALSDNVQKIPYSLEAFEQIDPSPHEMHKKLFVLDSFDQLEQSVEGWVAKYGKR
;
A
#
# COMPACT_ATOMS: atom_id res chain seq x y z
N TRP A 1 -0.96 1.43 12.18
CA TRP A 1 -0.71 2.80 11.67
C TRP A 1 -0.30 3.78 12.76
N LEU A 2 -1.16 4.12 13.75
CA LEU A 2 -0.84 5.15 14.77
C LEU A 2 0.46 4.86 15.52
N GLU A 3 0.68 3.61 15.94
CA GLU A 3 1.94 3.19 16.55
C GLU A 3 3.16 3.44 15.65
N GLY A 4 3.04 3.19 14.35
CA GLY A 4 4.13 3.43 13.40
C GLY A 4 4.43 4.91 13.18
N VAL A 5 3.42 5.78 13.27
CA VAL A 5 3.64 7.23 13.28
C VAL A 5 4.52 7.63 14.46
N ASP A 6 4.24 7.08 15.64
CA ASP A 6 5.03 7.35 16.85
C ASP A 6 6.45 6.77 16.75
N LEU A 7 6.59 5.52 16.29
CA LEU A 7 7.90 4.85 16.13
C LEU A 7 8.81 5.59 15.15
N LEU A 8 8.26 6.07 14.04
CA LEU A 8 8.97 6.83 13.02
C LEU A 8 9.13 8.32 13.38
N ASN A 9 8.59 8.76 14.53
CA ASN A 9 8.63 10.16 14.97
C ASN A 9 8.08 11.13 13.90
N LEU A 10 6.99 10.74 13.24
CA LEU A 10 6.31 11.58 12.27
C LEU A 10 5.40 12.56 13.01
N THR A 11 5.62 13.86 12.80
CA THR A 11 4.93 14.91 13.54
C THR A 11 4.32 15.95 12.59
N PRO A 12 3.19 16.59 12.96
CA PRO A 12 2.62 17.66 12.16
C PRO A 12 3.42 18.98 12.22
N GLN A 13 4.47 19.07 13.05
CA GLN A 13 5.24 20.30 13.26
C GLN A 13 6.37 20.51 12.24
N ARG A 14 6.83 19.45 11.55
CA ARG A 14 7.93 19.54 10.59
C ARG A 14 7.78 18.50 9.48
N ILE A 15 8.40 18.78 8.34
CA ILE A 15 8.59 17.78 7.29
C ILE A 15 9.57 16.72 7.82
N PRO A 16 9.25 15.42 7.70
CA PRO A 16 10.17 14.35 8.08
C PRO A 16 11.50 14.44 7.33
N ASP A 17 12.60 14.17 8.02
CA ASP A 17 13.92 14.07 7.40
C ASP A 17 14.11 12.66 6.82
N PHE A 18 14.54 12.57 5.57
CA PHE A 18 14.63 11.31 4.85
C PHE A 18 15.61 10.33 5.52
N ASP A 19 16.79 10.81 5.92
CA ASP A 19 17.83 9.99 6.51
C ASP A 19 17.41 9.53 7.91
N GLU A 20 16.82 10.42 8.72
CA GLU A 20 16.30 10.05 10.04
C GLU A 20 15.22 8.96 9.96
N VAL A 21 14.30 9.05 8.99
CA VAL A 21 13.22 8.05 8.83
C VAL A 21 13.79 6.72 8.31
N SER A 22 14.74 6.77 7.37
CA SER A 22 15.40 5.58 6.83
C SER A 22 16.20 4.84 7.90
N GLU A 23 16.98 5.56 8.72
CA GLU A 23 17.73 4.96 9.84
C GLU A 23 16.81 4.27 10.84
N ARG A 24 15.69 4.92 11.22
CA ARG A 24 14.68 4.32 12.10
C ARG A 24 14.06 3.07 11.52
N LEU A 25 13.68 3.10 10.24
CA LEU A 25 13.08 1.94 9.58
C LEU A 25 14.08 0.76 9.52
N GLN A 26 15.35 1.06 9.29
CA GLN A 26 16.41 0.07 9.28
C GLN A 26 16.61 -0.56 10.67
N GLU A 27 16.59 0.25 11.73
CA GLU A 27 16.69 -0.23 13.11
C GLU A 27 15.47 -1.07 13.55
N LEU A 28 14.26 -0.66 13.14
CA LEU A 28 13.02 -1.29 13.56
C LEU A 28 12.74 -2.60 12.83
N VAL A 29 12.92 -2.61 11.50
CA VAL A 29 12.46 -3.72 10.65
C VAL A 29 13.50 -4.19 9.61
N GLY A 30 14.67 -3.55 9.55
CA GLY A 30 15.73 -3.88 8.60
C GLY A 30 15.40 -3.48 7.16
N TRP A 31 14.61 -2.42 6.98
CA TRP A 31 14.28 -1.83 5.69
C TRP A 31 14.90 -0.44 5.54
N GLU A 32 15.32 -0.08 4.33
CA GLU A 32 15.85 1.25 4.02
C GLU A 32 14.98 1.96 2.99
N LEU A 33 15.02 3.30 3.02
CA LEU A 33 14.38 4.13 2.00
C LEU A 33 15.33 4.37 0.82
N VAL A 34 14.79 4.35 -0.39
CA VAL A 34 15.52 4.66 -1.62
C VAL A 34 14.76 5.73 -2.39
N SER A 35 15.43 6.83 -2.73
CA SER A 35 14.81 7.90 -3.50
C SER A 35 14.56 7.49 -4.96
N THR A 36 13.44 7.90 -5.54
CA THR A 36 13.11 7.61 -6.95
C THR A 36 12.42 8.78 -7.65
N ASP A 37 12.73 8.96 -8.93
CA ASP A 37 12.00 9.82 -9.86
C ASP A 37 10.89 9.06 -10.62
N VAL A 38 10.76 7.75 -10.38
CA VAL A 38 9.77 6.88 -11.00
C VAL A 38 8.43 7.04 -10.30
N ILE A 39 7.54 7.82 -10.92
CA ILE A 39 6.18 8.06 -10.41
C ILE A 39 5.22 6.92 -10.79
N PHE A 40 5.47 6.22 -11.90
CA PHE A 40 4.68 5.09 -12.36
C PHE A 40 5.56 4.12 -13.17
N SER A 41 5.51 2.83 -12.84
CA SER A 41 6.16 1.78 -13.63
C SER A 41 5.25 0.56 -13.79
N ASP A 42 5.74 -0.47 -14.47
CA ASP A 42 5.02 -1.73 -14.58
C ASP A 42 5.12 -2.63 -13.32
N GLY A 43 5.64 -2.05 -12.25
CA GLY A 43 5.83 -2.67 -10.94
C GLY A 43 7.06 -3.55 -10.84
N GLN A 44 7.79 -3.83 -11.94
CA GLN A 44 8.95 -4.72 -11.87
C GLN A 44 10.03 -4.16 -10.94
N ASP A 45 10.47 -2.93 -11.19
CA ASP A 45 11.49 -2.26 -10.38
C ASP A 45 11.04 -2.15 -8.91
N TRP A 46 9.77 -1.82 -8.68
CA TRP A 46 9.20 -1.77 -7.33
C TRP A 46 9.35 -3.10 -6.61
N PHE A 47 8.92 -4.22 -7.22
CA PHE A 47 9.05 -5.53 -6.58
C PHE A 47 10.51 -5.94 -6.39
N GLU A 48 11.44 -5.55 -7.28
CA GLU A 48 12.86 -5.83 -7.08
C GLU A 48 13.45 -5.11 -5.87
N HIS A 49 13.04 -3.85 -5.63
CA HIS A 49 13.43 -3.10 -4.43
C HIS A 49 12.77 -3.67 -3.17
N LEU A 50 11.47 -3.93 -3.20
CA LEU A 50 10.74 -4.51 -2.06
C LEU A 50 11.32 -5.88 -1.65
N ALA A 51 11.72 -6.71 -2.61
CA ALA A 51 12.38 -8.01 -2.36
C ALA A 51 13.80 -7.89 -1.79
N ARG A 52 14.37 -6.68 -1.75
CA ARG A 52 15.65 -6.36 -1.11
C ARG A 52 15.47 -5.54 0.17
N ARG A 53 14.23 -5.41 0.66
CA ARG A 53 13.85 -4.57 1.80
C ARG A 53 14.15 -3.08 1.58
N GLN A 54 13.98 -2.64 0.35
CA GLN A 54 14.12 -1.24 -0.04
C GLN A 54 12.74 -0.68 -0.38
N PHE A 55 12.31 0.35 0.32
CA PHE A 55 11.07 1.05 0.01
C PHE A 55 11.40 2.29 -0.82
N LEU A 56 10.88 2.36 -2.05
CA LEU A 56 11.10 3.52 -2.91
C LEU A 56 10.19 4.69 -2.46
N ILE A 57 10.77 5.88 -2.34
CA ILE A 57 10.08 7.13 -1.98
C ILE A 57 10.22 8.12 -3.12
N THR A 58 9.10 8.70 -3.54
CA THR A 58 9.06 9.75 -4.57
C THR A 58 9.60 11.08 -4.06
N GLU A 59 10.29 11.83 -4.94
CA GLU A 59 10.97 13.09 -4.56
C GLU A 59 10.10 14.35 -4.58
N TYR A 60 8.89 14.27 -5.12
CA TYR A 60 8.03 15.45 -5.27
C TYR A 60 6.91 15.48 -4.22
N ILE A 61 6.39 16.68 -3.97
CA ILE A 61 5.21 16.89 -3.12
C ILE A 61 4.11 17.57 -3.94
N ARG A 62 2.86 17.16 -3.72
CA ARG A 62 1.68 17.73 -4.38
C ARG A 62 1.53 19.23 -4.14
N GLU A 63 0.85 19.92 -5.05
CA GLU A 63 0.54 21.33 -4.89
C GLU A 63 -0.56 21.55 -3.83
N ARG A 64 -0.64 22.77 -3.29
CA ARG A 64 -1.65 23.14 -2.28
C ARG A 64 -3.10 22.92 -2.73
N LYS A 65 -3.37 23.07 -4.03
CA LYS A 65 -4.71 22.88 -4.61
C LYS A 65 -5.12 21.39 -4.65
N ASP A 66 -4.14 20.49 -4.56
CA ASP A 66 -4.29 19.04 -4.69
C ASP A 66 -4.11 18.32 -3.32
N LEU A 67 -4.14 19.07 -2.20
CA LEU A 67 -3.96 18.50 -0.86
C LEU A 67 -4.98 17.39 -0.56
N ASP A 68 -6.23 17.59 -0.99
CA ASP A 68 -7.31 16.65 -0.75
C ASP A 68 -7.17 15.38 -1.60
N TYR A 69 -6.58 15.46 -2.79
CA TYR A 69 -6.41 14.35 -3.73
C TYR A 69 -5.35 14.65 -4.81
N THR A 70 -4.47 13.69 -5.06
CA THR A 70 -3.55 13.67 -6.21
C THR A 70 -3.63 12.29 -6.88
N PRO A 71 -3.67 12.21 -8.22
CA PRO A 71 -3.76 10.93 -8.94
C PRO A 71 -2.46 10.13 -8.94
N LEU A 72 -1.34 10.74 -8.55
CA LEU A 72 -0.01 10.13 -8.58
C LEU A 72 0.61 10.15 -7.17
N PRO A 73 1.36 9.09 -6.78
CA PRO A 73 2.00 9.01 -5.48
C PRO A 73 3.09 10.08 -5.34
N ASP A 74 3.02 10.85 -4.26
CA ASP A 74 4.00 11.85 -3.88
C ASP A 74 4.63 11.49 -2.53
N ILE A 75 5.63 12.25 -2.09
CA ILE A 75 6.36 11.95 -0.85
C ILE A 75 5.43 11.88 0.37
N TRP A 76 4.31 12.61 0.35
CA TRP A 76 3.31 12.56 1.41
C TRP A 76 2.59 11.20 1.44
N HIS A 77 2.18 10.71 0.27
CA HIS A 77 1.58 9.38 0.13
C HIS A 77 2.53 8.29 0.63
N ASP A 78 3.78 8.31 0.19
CA ASP A 78 4.75 7.30 0.59
C ASP A 78 5.01 7.36 2.11
N THR A 79 5.25 8.57 2.63
CA THR A 79 5.66 8.78 4.02
C THR A 79 4.53 8.53 5.02
N PHE A 80 3.30 8.98 4.75
CA PHE A 80 2.20 8.88 5.71
C PHE A 80 1.20 7.78 5.36
N GLY A 81 1.14 7.35 4.11
CA GLY A 81 0.34 6.20 3.69
C GLY A 81 1.01 4.88 4.04
N HIS A 82 2.26 4.69 3.61
CA HIS A 82 2.95 3.40 3.73
C HIS A 82 3.84 3.26 4.96
N LEU A 83 4.73 4.21 5.24
CA LEU A 83 5.78 4.02 6.24
C LEU A 83 5.27 3.68 7.65
N PRO A 84 4.15 4.24 8.17
CA PRO A 84 3.63 3.86 9.47
C PRO A 84 3.17 2.39 9.54
N TRP A 85 2.84 1.77 8.41
CA TRP A 85 2.63 0.32 8.36
C TRP A 85 3.94 -0.43 8.22
N MET A 86 4.90 0.06 7.41
CA MET A 86 6.22 -0.55 7.25
C MET A 86 7.03 -0.62 8.55
N ALA A 87 6.78 0.27 9.52
CA ALA A 87 7.39 0.21 10.85
C ALA A 87 6.98 -1.02 11.67
N ASN A 88 5.98 -1.80 11.21
CA ASN A 88 5.59 -3.06 11.82
C ASN A 88 6.29 -4.24 11.11
N GLN A 89 7.12 -5.01 11.85
CA GLN A 89 7.90 -6.12 11.28
C GLN A 89 7.03 -7.12 10.49
N ARG A 90 5.86 -7.47 11.02
CA ARG A 90 4.96 -8.45 10.39
C ARG A 90 4.46 -7.95 9.02
N TYR A 91 4.13 -6.66 8.93
CA TYR A 91 3.77 -6.05 7.65
C TYR A 91 4.95 -5.89 6.70
N ALA A 92 6.10 -5.49 7.21
CA ALA A 92 7.32 -5.39 6.42
C ALA A 92 7.69 -6.77 5.80
N ASP A 93 7.63 -7.85 6.59
CA ASP A 93 7.89 -9.22 6.13
C ASP A 93 6.86 -9.66 5.07
N TYR A 94 5.58 -9.30 5.24
CA TYR A 94 4.55 -9.56 4.24
C TYR A 94 4.84 -8.85 2.92
N ILE A 95 5.25 -7.59 2.94
CA ILE A 95 5.57 -6.83 1.72
C ILE A 95 6.80 -7.44 0.99
N GLU A 96 7.83 -7.86 1.72
CA GLU A 96 8.97 -8.60 1.16
C GLU A 96 8.52 -9.92 0.51
N GLN A 97 7.70 -10.70 1.24
CA GLN A 97 7.16 -11.97 0.75
C GLN A 97 6.31 -11.77 -0.52
N PHE A 98 5.46 -10.74 -0.52
CA PHE A 98 4.63 -10.37 -1.67
C PHE A 98 5.51 -10.12 -2.89
N ALA A 99 6.57 -9.32 -2.73
CA ALA A 99 7.50 -8.99 -3.80
C ALA A 99 8.22 -10.24 -4.34
N HIS A 100 8.72 -11.11 -3.45
CA HIS A 100 9.34 -12.38 -3.86
C HIS A 100 8.38 -13.29 -4.65
N HIS A 101 7.09 -13.30 -4.31
CA HIS A 101 6.11 -14.02 -5.10
C HIS A 101 5.83 -13.35 -6.44
N ALA A 102 5.64 -12.02 -6.46
CA ALA A 102 5.38 -11.27 -7.67
C ALA A 102 6.49 -11.43 -8.73
N LEU A 103 7.76 -11.51 -8.30
CA LEU A 103 8.93 -11.67 -9.18
C LEU A 103 9.05 -13.06 -9.82
N LYS A 104 8.28 -14.06 -9.37
CA LYS A 104 8.25 -15.41 -9.99
C LYS A 104 7.39 -15.47 -11.25
N PHE A 105 6.60 -14.43 -11.51
CA PHE A 105 5.61 -14.39 -12.60
C PHE A 105 5.93 -13.24 -13.54
N SER A 106 5.63 -13.43 -14.82
CA SER A 106 5.67 -12.33 -15.79
C SER A 106 4.62 -11.26 -15.45
N LYS A 107 4.83 -10.05 -15.98
CA LYS A 107 3.87 -8.94 -15.88
C LYS A 107 2.45 -9.35 -16.26
N GLN A 108 2.29 -10.17 -17.30
CA GLN A 108 0.99 -10.61 -17.78
C GLN A 108 0.31 -11.60 -16.82
N GLU A 109 1.09 -12.48 -16.20
CA GLU A 109 0.58 -13.49 -15.25
C GLU A 109 0.18 -12.85 -13.92
N ARG A 110 0.89 -11.80 -13.49
CA ARG A 110 0.64 -11.12 -12.21
C ARG A 110 -0.41 -10.00 -12.28
N LYS A 111 -1.20 -9.88 -13.36
CA LYS A 111 -2.19 -8.78 -13.49
C LYS A 111 -3.16 -8.72 -12.29
N SER A 112 -3.76 -9.85 -11.92
CA SER A 112 -4.67 -9.92 -10.76
C SER A 112 -3.95 -9.75 -9.42
N LEU A 113 -2.66 -10.05 -9.35
CA LEU A 113 -1.83 -9.74 -8.18
C LEU A 113 -1.65 -8.22 -8.02
N GLY A 114 -1.51 -7.48 -9.12
CA GLY A 114 -1.54 -6.01 -9.12
C GLY A 114 -2.89 -5.45 -8.67
N SER A 115 -4.01 -6.04 -9.13
CA SER A 115 -5.34 -5.69 -8.60
C SER A 115 -5.44 -5.94 -7.10
N MET A 116 -4.90 -7.07 -6.62
CA MET A 116 -4.86 -7.37 -5.19
C MET A 116 -4.07 -6.31 -4.41
N TRP A 117 -2.88 -5.92 -4.86
CA TRP A 117 -2.10 -4.82 -4.25
C TRP A 117 -2.93 -3.54 -4.17
N TRP A 118 -3.51 -3.12 -5.31
CA TRP A 118 -4.31 -1.90 -5.39
C TRP A 118 -5.52 -1.90 -4.44
N TYR A 119 -6.29 -2.99 -4.40
CA TYR A 119 -7.50 -3.05 -3.60
C TYR A 119 -7.28 -3.46 -2.14
N THR A 120 -6.03 -3.68 -1.72
CA THR A 120 -5.66 -4.00 -0.34
C THR A 120 -4.67 -2.98 0.23
N ILE A 121 -3.42 -3.02 -0.23
CA ILE A 121 -2.31 -2.20 0.25
C ILE A 121 -2.51 -0.71 -0.09
N GLU A 122 -3.12 -0.38 -1.23
CA GLU A 122 -3.40 1.02 -1.60
C GLU A 122 -4.75 1.52 -1.10
N PHE A 123 -5.83 0.76 -1.31
CA PHE A 123 -7.20 1.24 -1.08
C PHE A 123 -8.09 0.29 -0.25
N GLY A 124 -7.49 -0.60 0.53
CA GLY A 124 -8.22 -1.56 1.36
C GLY A 124 -8.76 -0.96 2.66
N PHE A 125 -9.88 -1.52 3.13
CA PHE A 125 -10.34 -1.41 4.51
C PHE A 125 -10.00 -2.69 5.28
N MET A 126 -9.90 -2.62 6.60
CA MET A 126 -9.70 -3.77 7.46
C MET A 126 -10.63 -3.70 8.67
N MET A 127 -11.16 -4.85 9.09
CA MET A 127 -11.90 -4.98 10.33
C MET A 127 -10.94 -5.01 11.52
N GLU A 128 -11.19 -4.15 12.49
CA GLU A 128 -10.46 -4.08 13.75
C GLU A 128 -11.49 -4.02 14.89
N HIS A 129 -11.50 -5.03 15.75
CA HIS A 129 -12.42 -5.11 16.91
C HIS A 129 -13.92 -4.90 16.56
N GLY A 130 -14.34 -5.33 15.37
CA GLY A 130 -15.72 -5.19 14.90
C GLY A 130 -16.02 -3.86 14.21
N GLU A 131 -15.04 -2.97 14.07
CA GLU A 131 -15.16 -1.72 13.33
C GLU A 131 -14.34 -1.78 12.03
N MET A 132 -14.91 -1.22 10.96
CA MET A 132 -14.18 -1.06 9.69
C MET A 132 -13.26 0.15 9.77
N LYS A 133 -11.97 -0.04 9.51
CA LYS A 133 -10.94 1.01 9.49
C LYS A 133 -10.31 1.11 8.12
N ALA A 134 -9.94 2.33 7.72
CA ALA A 134 -9.10 2.52 6.54
C ALA A 134 -7.73 1.91 6.82
N PHE A 135 -7.19 1.20 5.83
CA PHE A 135 -5.93 0.48 5.94
C PHE A 135 -4.97 0.90 4.83
N GLY A 136 -5.46 0.93 3.59
CA GLY A 136 -4.62 1.18 2.42
C GLY A 136 -4.00 2.58 2.38
N ALA A 137 -2.76 2.67 1.89
CA ALA A 137 -1.94 3.87 1.90
C ALA A 137 -2.56 5.06 1.15
N GLY A 138 -3.24 4.83 0.03
CA GLY A 138 -3.99 5.84 -0.71
C GLY A 138 -5.11 6.45 0.13
N LEU A 139 -5.88 5.61 0.85
CA LEU A 139 -6.90 6.10 1.79
C LEU A 139 -6.30 6.86 2.98
N MET A 140 -5.15 6.40 3.48
CA MET A 140 -4.49 7.02 4.63
C MET A 140 -3.82 8.36 4.30
N SER A 141 -3.58 8.66 3.03
CA SER A 141 -2.83 9.83 2.57
C SER A 141 -3.63 10.83 1.72
N SER A 142 -4.90 10.55 1.46
CA SER A 142 -5.83 11.44 0.76
C SER A 142 -7.12 11.64 1.57
N PRO A 143 -7.30 12.80 2.22
CA PRO A 143 -8.55 13.10 2.94
C PRO A 143 -9.78 13.06 2.03
N GLY A 144 -9.68 13.57 0.79
CA GLY A 144 -10.78 13.57 -0.16
C GLY A 144 -11.18 12.15 -0.57
N GLU A 145 -10.20 11.29 -0.85
CA GLU A 145 -10.44 9.90 -1.21
C GLU A 145 -10.95 9.08 -0.04
N LEU A 146 -10.45 9.29 1.17
CA LEU A 146 -10.98 8.68 2.39
C LEU A 146 -12.44 9.08 2.62
N MET A 147 -12.78 10.36 2.48
CA MET A 147 -14.16 10.84 2.67
C MET A 147 -15.10 10.27 1.60
N ASN A 148 -14.67 10.21 0.34
CA ASN A 148 -15.41 9.55 -0.72
C ASN A 148 -15.59 8.05 -0.41
N ALA A 149 -14.50 7.37 -0.05
CA ALA A 149 -14.48 5.95 0.29
C ALA A 149 -15.41 5.63 1.47
N LEU A 150 -15.55 6.51 2.46
CA LEU A 150 -16.48 6.33 3.58
C LEU A 150 -17.94 6.64 3.23
N SER A 151 -18.21 7.39 2.15
CA SER A 151 -19.57 7.76 1.72
C SER A 151 -20.39 6.59 1.15
N ASP A 152 -21.71 6.74 1.06
CA ASP A 152 -22.61 5.74 0.48
C ASP A 152 -22.43 5.54 -1.03
N ASN A 153 -21.64 6.39 -1.71
CA ASN A 153 -21.35 6.26 -3.13
C ASN A 153 -20.37 5.11 -3.44
N VAL A 154 -19.64 4.63 -2.43
CA VAL A 154 -18.64 3.58 -2.57
C VAL A 154 -19.12 2.32 -1.86
N GLN A 155 -19.28 1.25 -2.62
CA GLN A 155 -19.62 -0.06 -2.08
C GLN A 155 -18.40 -0.64 -1.36
N LYS A 156 -18.57 -1.00 -0.08
CA LYS A 156 -17.58 -1.76 0.67
C LYS A 156 -18.04 -3.21 0.69
N ILE A 157 -17.26 -4.08 0.08
CA ILE A 157 -17.60 -5.50 -0.02
C ILE A 157 -16.50 -6.36 0.61
N PRO A 158 -16.80 -7.59 1.05
CA PRO A 158 -15.78 -8.49 1.56
C PRO A 158 -14.67 -8.74 0.54
N TYR A 159 -13.45 -8.87 1.04
CA TYR A 159 -12.29 -9.34 0.28
C TYR A 159 -12.58 -10.63 -0.49
N SER A 160 -12.12 -10.73 -1.75
CA SER A 160 -12.20 -11.96 -2.56
C SER A 160 -11.09 -12.00 -3.60
N LEU A 161 -10.35 -13.11 -3.63
CA LEU A 161 -9.33 -13.37 -4.65
C LEU A 161 -9.94 -13.41 -6.06
N GLU A 162 -11.12 -14.02 -6.21
CA GLU A 162 -11.84 -14.11 -7.49
C GLU A 162 -12.22 -12.72 -8.02
N ALA A 163 -12.56 -11.78 -7.14
CA ALA A 163 -12.93 -10.44 -7.54
C ALA A 163 -11.76 -9.71 -8.22
N PHE A 164 -10.53 -9.90 -7.75
CA PHE A 164 -9.33 -9.27 -8.30
C PHE A 164 -8.96 -9.77 -9.71
N GLU A 165 -9.53 -10.88 -10.16
CA GLU A 165 -9.39 -11.36 -11.54
C GLU A 165 -10.27 -10.60 -12.53
N GLN A 166 -11.35 -10.00 -12.03
CA GLN A 166 -12.42 -9.41 -12.85
C GLN A 166 -12.45 -7.88 -12.76
N ILE A 167 -11.53 -7.29 -12.00
CA ILE A 167 -11.46 -5.86 -11.77
C ILE A 167 -10.07 -5.34 -12.11
N ASP A 168 -10.06 -4.28 -12.91
CA ASP A 168 -8.86 -3.56 -13.29
C ASP A 168 -8.76 -2.26 -12.46
N PRO A 169 -7.60 -1.99 -11.84
CA PRO A 169 -7.33 -0.71 -11.20
C PRO A 169 -7.46 0.46 -12.17
N SER A 170 -7.98 1.59 -11.67
CA SER A 170 -7.97 2.86 -12.37
C SER A 170 -7.40 3.94 -11.44
N PRO A 171 -6.25 4.55 -11.78
CA PRO A 171 -5.71 5.69 -11.03
C PRO A 171 -6.38 7.03 -11.44
N HIS A 172 -7.28 7.01 -12.41
CA HIS A 172 -7.87 8.22 -13.00
C HIS A 172 -9.31 8.48 -12.56
N GLU A 173 -9.92 7.54 -11.84
CA GLU A 173 -11.31 7.64 -11.40
C GLU A 173 -11.42 7.29 -9.92
N MET A 174 -12.26 8.03 -9.19
CA MET A 174 -12.61 7.66 -7.82
C MET A 174 -13.27 6.29 -7.78
N HIS A 175 -12.88 5.46 -6.81
CA HIS A 175 -13.41 4.11 -6.68
C HIS A 175 -14.91 4.14 -6.38
N LYS A 176 -15.66 3.25 -7.02
CA LYS A 176 -17.07 2.98 -6.73
C LYS A 176 -17.26 1.74 -5.85
N LYS A 177 -16.18 0.97 -5.69
CA LYS A 177 -16.14 -0.29 -4.96
C LYS A 177 -14.77 -0.47 -4.35
N LEU A 178 -14.74 -0.78 -3.06
CA LEU A 178 -13.54 -1.09 -2.27
C LEU A 178 -13.78 -2.34 -1.44
N PHE A 179 -12.70 -2.94 -0.96
CA PHE A 179 -12.72 -4.23 -0.30
C PHE A 179 -12.39 -4.10 1.18
N VAL A 180 -13.07 -4.91 1.99
CA VAL A 180 -12.89 -4.98 3.44
C VAL A 180 -12.25 -6.32 3.76
N LEU A 181 -11.07 -6.29 4.34
CA LEU A 181 -10.38 -7.46 4.87
C LEU A 181 -10.88 -7.75 6.28
N ASP A 182 -11.05 -9.02 6.60
CA ASP A 182 -11.49 -9.46 7.93
C ASP A 182 -10.40 -9.30 9.00
N SER A 183 -9.13 -9.40 8.59
CA SER A 183 -7.98 -9.31 9.49
C SER A 183 -6.68 -9.13 8.72
N PHE A 184 -5.61 -8.85 9.47
CA PHE A 184 -4.25 -8.89 8.96
C PHE A 184 -3.85 -10.31 8.50
N ASP A 185 -4.30 -11.36 9.19
CA ASP A 185 -4.03 -12.75 8.80
C ASP A 185 -4.59 -13.06 7.40
N GLN A 186 -5.76 -12.50 7.05
CA GLN A 186 -6.33 -12.62 5.70
C GLN A 186 -5.47 -11.90 4.66
N LEU A 187 -4.85 -10.77 5.01
CA LEU A 187 -3.90 -10.08 4.15
C LEU A 187 -2.67 -10.95 3.90
N GLU A 188 -2.05 -11.54 4.93
CA GLU A 188 -0.88 -12.40 4.73
C GLU A 188 -1.20 -13.63 3.86
N GLN A 189 -2.34 -14.28 4.12
CA GLN A 189 -2.77 -15.43 3.36
C GLN A 189 -3.17 -15.09 1.91
N SER A 190 -3.39 -13.81 1.58
CA SER A 190 -3.82 -13.38 0.26
C SER A 190 -2.84 -13.78 -0.84
N VAL A 191 -1.54 -13.52 -0.63
CA VAL A 191 -0.51 -13.80 -1.64
C VAL A 191 -0.23 -15.29 -1.73
N GLU A 192 -0.23 -16.00 -0.61
CA GLU A 192 -0.08 -17.46 -0.61
C GLU A 192 -1.26 -18.14 -1.32
N GLY A 193 -2.49 -17.68 -1.07
CA GLY A 193 -3.70 -18.16 -1.72
C GLY A 193 -3.69 -17.89 -3.23
N TRP A 194 -3.25 -16.71 -3.63
CA TRP A 194 -3.04 -16.37 -5.04
C TRP A 194 -1.99 -17.30 -5.68
N VAL A 195 -0.83 -17.47 -5.06
CA VAL A 195 0.26 -18.34 -5.55
C VAL A 195 -0.19 -19.80 -5.62
N ALA A 196 -0.96 -20.29 -4.65
CA ALA A 196 -1.50 -21.66 -4.69
C ALA A 196 -2.45 -21.88 -5.88
N LYS A 197 -3.19 -20.84 -6.28
CA LYS A 197 -4.13 -20.86 -7.41
C LYS A 197 -3.43 -20.75 -8.77
N TYR A 198 -2.35 -19.97 -8.88
CA TYR A 198 -1.71 -19.66 -10.17
C TYR A 198 -0.30 -20.25 -10.36
N GLY A 199 0.43 -20.54 -9.30
CA GLY A 199 1.80 -21.05 -9.33
C GLY A 199 1.96 -22.52 -9.70
N LYS A 200 0.86 -23.22 -10.03
CA LYS A 200 0.87 -24.61 -10.53
C LYS A 200 0.68 -24.71 -12.05
N ARG A 201 0.89 -23.62 -12.79
CA ARG A 201 0.82 -23.61 -14.26
C ARG A 201 2.20 -23.64 -14.87
#